data_AF-A0A7C6FNM4-F1
#
_entry.id   AF-A0A7C6FNM4-F1
#
_cell.length_a   1.000
_cell.length_b   1.000
_cell.length_c   1.000
_cell.angle_alpha   90.00
_cell.angle_beta   90.00
_cell.angle_gamma   90.00
#
_symmetry.space_group_name_H-M   'P 1'
#
loop_
_entity.id
_entity.type
_entity.pdbx_description
1 polymer ?
#
loop_
_entity_poly.entity_id
_entity_poly.type
_entity_poly.pdbx_seq_one_letter_code
_entity_poly.pdbx_strand_id
1 'polypeptide(L)'
;MKDFSELDLENLIVDAPIGKKKIDLEGSPVSGVRMEVSKAYAGIPVLLQKVIDQKDQNAWQEITKKIDYIYSNLDFSLGNLDNETGFGKEVQSQIKHGKRLLFKPNIVAPLVIDPTTHGEGSAAIIAT
;
A
#
# COMPACT_ATOMS: atom_id res chain seq x y z
N MET A 1 -41.58 13.82 13.15
CA MET A 1 -40.29 13.79 12.44
C MET A 1 -39.82 15.23 12.36
N LYS A 2 -38.65 15.58 12.92
CA LYS A 2 -38.10 16.93 12.71
C LYS A 2 -37.68 17.03 11.25
N ASP A 3 -38.13 18.07 10.58
CA ASP A 3 -37.75 18.38 9.20
C ASP A 3 -36.27 18.81 9.23
N PHE A 4 -35.40 18.00 8.62
CA PHE A 4 -33.95 18.27 8.59
C PHE A 4 -33.57 19.25 7.45
N SER A 5 -34.55 19.74 6.69
CA SER A 5 -34.34 20.63 5.54
C SER A 5 -33.88 22.05 5.92
N GLU A 6 -33.97 22.45 7.19
CA GLU A 6 -33.51 23.75 7.71
C GLU A 6 -32.25 23.67 8.60
N LEU A 7 -31.65 22.49 8.75
CA LEU A 7 -30.43 22.34 9.55
C LEU A 7 -29.22 22.79 8.75
N ASP A 8 -28.58 23.86 9.21
CA ASP A 8 -27.26 24.27 8.77
C ASP A 8 -26.23 23.20 9.20
N LEU A 9 -26.09 22.19 8.34
CA LEU A 9 -25.20 21.04 8.56
C LEU A 9 -23.74 21.47 8.70
N GLU A 10 -23.31 22.58 8.08
CA GLU A 10 -21.92 23.09 8.17
C GLU A 10 -21.55 23.55 9.59
N ASN A 11 -22.54 23.93 10.39
CA ASN A 11 -22.36 24.39 11.76
C ASN A 11 -22.96 23.44 12.81
N LEU A 12 -23.48 22.29 12.39
CA LEU A 12 -24.03 21.31 13.32
C LEU A 12 -22.93 20.67 14.18
N ILE A 13 -23.03 20.89 15.49
CA ILE A 13 -22.15 20.28 16.49
C ILE A 13 -22.86 19.07 17.09
N VAL A 14 -22.19 17.91 17.05
CA VAL A 14 -22.66 16.66 17.64
C VAL A 14 -21.88 16.34 18.91
N ASP A 15 -22.55 15.76 19.91
CA ASP A 15 -21.92 15.25 21.13
C ASP A 15 -21.40 13.83 20.88
N ALA A 16 -20.07 13.64 20.90
CA ALA A 16 -19.43 12.34 20.73
C ALA A 16 -18.66 11.95 22.01
N PRO A 17 -18.31 10.65 22.22
CA PRO A 17 -17.50 10.24 23.37
C PRO A 17 -16.15 10.96 23.50
N ILE A 18 -15.64 11.51 22.40
CA ILE A 18 -14.40 12.31 22.34
C ILE A 18 -14.64 13.82 22.51
N GLY A 19 -15.85 14.21 22.93
CA GLY A 19 -16.30 15.59 23.08
C GLY A 19 -17.15 16.09 21.91
N LYS A 20 -17.57 17.36 22.00
CA LYS A 20 -18.37 18.03 20.99
C LYS A 20 -17.55 18.31 19.73
N LYS A 21 -17.98 17.79 18.59
CA LYS A 21 -17.32 17.99 17.30
C LYS A 21 -18.31 18.48 16.24
N LYS A 22 -17.82 19.28 15.29
CA LYS A 22 -18.56 19.54 14.06
C LYS A 22 -18.77 18.23 13.30
N ILE A 23 -19.90 18.11 12.63
CA ILE A 23 -20.17 16.98 11.74
C ILE A 23 -19.13 16.97 10.61
N ASP A 24 -18.61 15.79 10.28
CA ASP A 24 -17.72 15.59 9.13
C ASP A 24 -18.58 15.55 7.86
N LEU A 25 -18.30 16.46 6.92
CA LEU A 25 -18.97 16.55 5.63
C LEU A 25 -18.06 16.14 4.46
N GLU A 26 -16.76 16.00 4.71
CA GLU A 26 -15.74 15.74 3.68
C GLU A 26 -15.39 14.25 3.63
N GLY A 27 -15.50 13.56 4.76
CA GLY A 27 -15.14 12.14 4.88
C GLY A 27 -13.63 11.92 4.87
N SER A 28 -13.23 10.64 4.79
CA SER A 28 -11.80 10.31 4.69
C SER A 28 -11.33 10.38 3.24
N PRO A 29 -10.19 11.04 2.96
CA PRO A 29 -9.60 11.05 1.63
C PRO A 29 -9.11 9.64 1.28
N VAL A 30 -9.45 9.17 0.07
CA VAL A 30 -9.10 7.84 -0.43
C VAL A 30 -8.49 7.97 -1.80
N SER A 31 -7.31 7.38 -1.97
CA SER A 31 -6.65 7.25 -3.27
C SER A 31 -6.29 5.79 -3.52
N GLY A 32 -6.33 5.39 -4.78
CA GLY A 32 -6.07 4.01 -5.19
C GLY A 32 -5.65 3.94 -6.64
N VAL A 33 -5.01 2.82 -6.98
CA VAL A 33 -4.54 2.53 -8.33
C VAL A 33 -4.82 1.06 -8.65
N ARG A 34 -5.21 0.78 -9.89
CA ARG A 34 -5.38 -0.58 -10.38
C ARG A 34 -4.11 -1.03 -11.10
N MET A 35 -3.50 -2.09 -10.60
CA MET A 35 -2.27 -2.65 -11.18
C MET A 35 -2.58 -3.85 -12.08
N GLU A 36 -1.85 -3.96 -13.18
CA GLU A 36 -1.86 -5.16 -14.03
C GLU A 36 -0.95 -6.23 -13.42
N VAL A 37 -1.52 -7.39 -13.11
CA VAL A 37 -0.82 -8.52 -12.46
C VAL A 37 0.38 -8.99 -13.28
N SER A 38 0.25 -9.03 -14.61
CA SER A 38 1.32 -9.40 -15.54
C SER A 38 2.52 -8.45 -15.52
N LYS A 39 2.31 -7.17 -15.22
CA LYS A 39 3.36 -6.14 -15.10
C LYS A 39 3.90 -5.98 -13.69
N ALA A 40 3.19 -6.50 -12.68
CA ALA A 40 3.58 -6.44 -11.28
C ALA A 40 4.28 -7.75 -10.84
N TYR A 41 3.57 -8.70 -10.28
CA TYR A 41 4.18 -9.84 -9.55
C TYR A 41 4.01 -11.20 -10.24
N ALA A 42 3.26 -11.29 -11.35
CA ALA A 42 3.12 -12.56 -12.05
C ALA A 42 4.45 -13.06 -12.62
N GLY A 43 4.73 -14.35 -12.45
CA GLY A 43 5.89 -15.03 -13.02
C GLY A 43 7.22 -14.72 -12.35
N ILE A 44 7.24 -14.00 -11.22
CA ILE A 44 8.46 -13.69 -10.47
C ILE A 44 9.26 -14.94 -10.08
N PRO A 45 8.64 -16.04 -9.59
CA PRO A 45 9.41 -17.24 -9.22
C PRO A 45 10.23 -17.81 -10.37
N VAL A 46 9.66 -17.93 -11.56
CA VAL A 46 10.35 -18.43 -12.76
C VAL A 46 11.48 -17.51 -13.19
N LEU A 47 11.27 -16.18 -13.14
CA LEU A 47 12.32 -15.22 -13.43
C LEU A 47 13.47 -15.32 -12.42
N LEU A 48 13.14 -15.45 -11.13
CA LEU A 48 14.14 -15.56 -10.07
C LEU A 48 14.95 -16.85 -10.18
N GLN A 49 14.30 -17.97 -10.50
CA GLN A 49 14.96 -19.24 -10.76
C GLN A 49 16.02 -19.11 -11.87
N LYS A 50 15.69 -18.44 -13.00
CA LYS A 50 16.66 -18.18 -14.09
C LYS A 50 17.84 -17.33 -13.62
N VAL A 51 17.60 -16.33 -12.78
CA VAL A 51 18.69 -15.51 -12.22
C VAL A 51 19.62 -16.36 -11.34
N ILE A 52 19.05 -17.22 -10.49
CA ILE A 52 19.84 -18.07 -9.58
C ILE A 52 20.62 -19.15 -10.34
N ASP A 53 19.93 -19.91 -11.19
CA ASP A 53 20.50 -21.09 -11.85
C ASP A 53 21.43 -20.72 -13.02
N GLN A 54 21.09 -19.67 -13.76
CA GLN A 54 21.70 -19.35 -15.06
C GLN A 54 22.39 -17.99 -15.08
N LYS A 55 22.30 -17.20 -14.00
CA LYS A 55 22.78 -15.80 -13.96
C LYS A 55 22.17 -14.93 -15.06
N ASP A 56 20.94 -15.25 -15.48
CA ASP A 56 20.25 -14.59 -16.59
C ASP A 56 20.00 -13.11 -16.29
N GLN A 57 20.74 -12.24 -17.00
CA GLN A 57 20.63 -10.79 -16.85
C GLN A 57 19.32 -10.24 -17.41
N ASN A 58 18.72 -10.88 -18.42
CA ASN A 58 17.44 -10.44 -18.96
C ASN A 58 16.33 -10.73 -17.94
N ALA A 59 16.37 -11.90 -17.30
CA ALA A 59 15.43 -12.22 -16.22
C ALA A 59 15.55 -11.23 -15.05
N TRP A 60 16.78 -10.84 -14.68
CA TRP A 60 17.00 -9.80 -13.68
C TRP A 60 16.40 -8.44 -14.08
N GLN A 61 16.62 -8.01 -15.33
CA GLN A 61 16.03 -6.76 -15.82
C GLN A 61 14.50 -6.79 -15.81
N GLU A 62 13.88 -7.91 -16.16
CA GLU A 62 12.41 -8.05 -16.10
C GLU A 62 11.88 -8.00 -14.66
N ILE A 63 12.61 -8.55 -13.68
CA ILE A 63 12.26 -8.40 -12.25
C ILE A 63 12.33 -6.92 -11.86
N THR A 64 13.39 -6.21 -12.22
CA THR A 64 13.54 -4.77 -11.92
C THR A 64 12.41 -3.95 -12.52
N LYS A 65 12.06 -4.17 -13.80
CA LYS A 65 10.93 -3.48 -14.47
C LYS A 65 9.60 -3.70 -13.74
N LYS A 66 9.37 -4.92 -13.26
CA LYS A 66 8.20 -5.28 -12.48
C LYS A 66 8.15 -4.55 -11.14
N ILE A 67 9.28 -4.44 -10.46
CA ILE A 67 9.43 -3.65 -9.22
C ILE A 67 9.16 -2.17 -9.50
N ASP A 68 9.77 -1.60 -10.54
CA ASP A 68 9.59 -0.20 -10.92
C ASP A 68 8.13 0.12 -11.25
N TYR A 69 7.42 -0.81 -11.92
CA TYR A 69 5.99 -0.70 -12.18
C TYR A 69 5.18 -0.64 -10.87
N ILE A 70 5.48 -1.52 -9.89
CA ILE A 70 4.82 -1.50 -8.58
C ILE A 70 5.04 -0.14 -7.90
N TYR A 71 6.28 0.33 -7.83
CA TYR A 71 6.60 1.61 -7.19
C TYR A 71 5.95 2.80 -7.89
N SER A 72 5.91 2.81 -9.21
CA SER A 72 5.25 3.88 -9.97
C SER A 72 3.75 3.96 -9.68
N ASN A 73 3.08 2.81 -9.50
CA ASN A 73 1.67 2.76 -9.13
C ASN A 73 1.46 3.22 -7.68
N LEU A 74 2.31 2.77 -6.75
CA LEU A 74 2.26 3.22 -5.35
C LEU A 74 2.49 4.72 -5.23
N ASP A 75 3.43 5.28 -6.00
CA ASP A 75 3.69 6.71 -6.05
C ASP A 75 2.46 7.48 -6.55
N PHE A 76 1.79 7.00 -7.60
CA PHE A 76 0.53 7.59 -8.06
C PHE A 76 -0.55 7.58 -6.96
N SER A 77 -0.72 6.44 -6.28
CA SER A 77 -1.74 6.29 -5.24
C SER A 77 -1.44 7.19 -4.03
N LEU A 78 -0.23 7.10 -3.47
CA LEU A 78 0.16 7.83 -2.26
C LEU A 78 0.42 9.30 -2.54
N GLY A 79 0.96 9.65 -3.71
CA GLY A 79 1.22 11.03 -4.11
C GLY A 79 -0.06 11.85 -4.21
N ASN A 80 -1.14 11.30 -4.77
CA ASN A 80 -2.45 11.97 -4.80
C ASN A 80 -2.98 12.22 -3.37
N LEU A 81 -2.86 11.22 -2.50
CA LEU A 81 -3.27 11.35 -1.10
C LEU A 81 -2.44 12.41 -0.36
N ASP A 82 -1.13 12.47 -0.59
CA ASP A 82 -0.24 13.45 0.04
C ASP A 82 -0.48 14.86 -0.49
N ASN A 83 -0.76 15.01 -1.78
CA ASN A 83 -1.09 16.30 -2.37
C ASN A 83 -2.37 16.91 -1.77
N GLU A 84 -3.37 16.07 -1.46
CA GLU A 84 -4.64 16.51 -0.87
C GLU A 84 -4.51 16.77 0.64
N THR A 85 -3.78 15.91 1.36
CA THR A 85 -3.83 15.88 2.83
C THR A 85 -2.55 16.33 3.52
N GLY A 86 -1.43 16.31 2.81
CA GLY A 86 -0.08 16.45 3.39
C GLY A 86 0.27 15.35 4.39
N PHE A 87 -0.38 14.18 4.33
CA PHE A 87 -0.22 13.12 5.35
C PHE A 87 1.25 12.70 5.55
N GLY A 88 2.10 12.77 4.52
CA GLY A 88 3.51 12.44 4.61
C GLY A 88 4.26 13.36 5.58
N LYS A 89 3.98 14.68 5.55
CA LYS A 89 4.54 15.66 6.50
C LYS A 89 4.04 15.40 7.91
N GLU A 90 2.76 15.06 8.05
CA GLU A 90 2.15 14.76 9.35
C GLU A 90 2.76 13.49 9.97
N VAL A 91 2.87 12.40 9.20
CA VAL A 91 3.53 11.15 9.65
C VAL A 91 4.96 11.43 10.10
N GLN A 92 5.73 12.20 9.33
CA GLN A 92 7.09 12.60 9.70
C GLN A 92 7.12 13.42 11.00
N SER A 93 6.19 14.36 11.16
CA SER A 93 6.06 15.16 12.39
C SER A 93 5.79 14.25 13.60
N GLN A 94 4.82 13.34 13.48
CA GLN A 94 4.46 12.40 14.54
C GLN A 94 5.63 11.50 14.95
N ILE A 95 6.43 11.03 13.98
CA ILE A 95 7.65 10.25 14.26
C ILE A 95 8.68 11.08 15.03
N LYS A 96 8.89 12.35 14.63
CA LYS A 96 9.80 13.27 15.35
C LYS A 96 9.34 13.53 16.78
N HIS A 97 8.03 13.51 17.04
CA HIS A 97 7.45 13.61 18.39
C HIS A 97 7.45 12.28 19.17
N GLY A 98 8.12 11.24 18.66
CA GLY A 98 8.34 9.98 19.37
C GLY A 98 7.29 8.90 19.10
N LYS A 99 6.33 9.11 18.19
CA LYS A 99 5.48 8.00 17.73
C LYS A 99 6.31 7.02 16.93
N ARG A 100 6.07 5.73 17.16
CA ARG A 100 6.74 4.65 16.43
C ARG A 100 5.90 4.26 15.22
N LEU A 101 6.53 4.22 14.06
CA LEU A 101 5.94 3.67 12.86
C LEU A 101 6.11 2.15 12.89
N LEU A 102 5.00 1.42 12.97
CA LEU A 102 5.01 -0.03 12.85
C LEU A 102 4.86 -0.39 11.37
N PHE A 103 5.96 -0.84 10.77
CA PHE A 103 5.88 -1.57 9.52
C PHE A 103 5.56 -3.02 9.86
N LYS A 104 4.46 -3.54 9.32
CA LYS A 104 4.21 -4.98 9.28
C LYS A 104 4.59 -5.47 7.89
N PRO A 105 5.88 -5.70 7.62
CA PRO A 105 6.28 -6.30 6.37
C PRO A 105 5.59 -7.65 6.28
N ASN A 106 4.87 -7.89 5.19
CA ASN A 106 4.53 -9.25 4.79
C ASN A 106 5.84 -9.88 4.30
N ILE A 107 6.65 -10.34 5.25
CA ILE A 107 7.92 -10.99 4.95
C ILE A 107 7.60 -12.29 4.25
N VAL A 108 8.05 -12.36 3.00
CA VAL A 108 8.02 -13.59 2.23
C VAL A 108 9.10 -14.51 2.82
N ALA A 109 8.68 -15.55 3.54
CA ALA A 109 9.61 -16.48 4.20
C ALA A 109 10.43 -17.24 3.13
N PRO A 110 11.68 -17.68 3.43
CA PRO A 110 12.51 -18.46 2.49
C PRO A 110 11.81 -19.70 1.93
N LEU A 111 10.74 -20.17 2.57
CA LEU A 111 9.87 -21.25 2.12
C LEU A 111 9.10 -20.95 0.83
N VAL A 112 9.17 -19.73 0.28
CA VAL A 112 8.60 -19.43 -1.05
C VAL A 112 9.51 -19.78 -2.22
N ILE A 113 10.79 -20.07 -1.95
CA ILE A 113 11.74 -20.56 -2.95
C ILE A 113 12.16 -21.94 -2.47
N ASP A 114 11.88 -22.96 -3.26
CA ASP A 114 12.34 -24.30 -2.96
C ASP A 114 13.89 -24.35 -3.05
N PRO A 115 14.61 -24.79 -2.01
CA PRO A 115 16.08 -24.69 -1.99
C PRO A 115 16.78 -25.71 -2.90
N THR A 116 16.04 -26.69 -3.46
CA THR A 116 16.60 -27.72 -4.33
C THR A 116 16.37 -27.39 -5.79
N THR A 117 15.17 -26.96 -6.12
CA THR A 117 14.76 -26.62 -7.49
C THR A 117 14.91 -25.14 -7.78
N HIS A 118 15.07 -24.28 -6.77
CA HIS A 118 15.01 -22.82 -6.87
C HIS A 118 13.71 -22.29 -7.51
N GLY A 119 12.66 -23.13 -7.58
CA GLY A 119 11.33 -22.79 -8.08
C GLY A 119 10.38 -22.34 -6.96
N GLU A 120 9.08 -22.35 -7.24
CA GLU A 120 8.04 -22.01 -6.26
C GLU A 120 8.07 -22.95 -5.05
N GLY A 121 8.28 -22.39 -3.87
CA GLY A 121 8.26 -23.11 -2.60
C GLY A 121 6.85 -23.22 -1.99
N SER A 122 6.70 -24.09 -1.01
CA SER A 122 5.41 -24.44 -0.40
C SER A 122 4.65 -23.27 0.25
N ALA A 123 5.33 -22.17 0.58
CA ALA A 123 4.71 -20.97 1.13
C ALA A 123 4.29 -19.93 0.07
N ALA A 124 4.50 -20.19 -1.23
CA ALA A 124 4.20 -19.23 -2.30
C ALA A 124 2.71 -18.81 -2.33
N ILE A 125 1.81 -19.69 -1.87
CA ILE A 125 0.35 -19.46 -1.80
C ILE A 125 -0.05 -18.47 -0.69
N ILE A 126 0.83 -18.24 0.30
CA ILE A 126 0.53 -17.40 1.48
C ILE A 126 0.81 -15.91 1.18
N ALA A 127 1.53 -15.61 0.10
CA ALA A 127 1.76 -14.24 -0.37
C ALA A 127 0.63 -13.81 -1.34
N THR A 128 -0.60 -13.69 -0.83
CA THR A 128 -1.69 -12.95 -1.49
C THR A 128 -2.24 -11.90 -0.55
#